data_AF-J2LF70-F1
#
_entry.id   AF-J2LF70-F1
#
_cell.length_a   1.000
_cell.length_b   1.000
_cell.length_c   1.000
_cell.angle_alpha   90.00
_cell.angle_beta   90.00
_cell.angle_gamma   90.00
#
_symmetry.space_group_name_H-M   'P 1'
#
loop_
_entity.id
_entity.type
_entity.pdbx_description
1 polymer ?
#
loop_
_entity_poly.entity_id
_entity_poly.type
_entity_poly.pdbx_seq_one_letter_code
_entity_poly.pdbx_strand_id
1 'polypeptide(L)'
;MAVTYRLKEHPDVTIFIQDLGQEPSDGFIRPENESEKDFITYLWEHKYQWGSVYKDLISPKWRTIEMDGRKGLGTFAMAEFSDGRVDYGYAAYVRGNHNARNVQPDLLIYVMQYSVQAKDRPPMDKKELEKMAERIVASVKRR
;
A
#
# COMPACT_ATOMS: atom_id res chain seq x y z
N MET A 1 -12.81 7.02 -2.53
CA MET A 1 -12.88 7.38 -1.08
C MET A 1 -11.66 6.78 -0.38
N ALA A 2 -11.06 7.45 0.60
CA ALA A 2 -9.91 6.94 1.34
C ALA A 2 -10.19 6.88 2.84
N VAL A 3 -9.69 5.85 3.52
CA VAL A 3 -9.80 5.66 4.96
C VAL A 3 -8.45 5.26 5.53
N THR A 4 -8.11 5.82 6.69
CA THR A 4 -6.86 5.54 7.39
C THR A 4 -7.15 5.02 8.78
N TYR A 5 -6.48 3.92 9.17
CA TYR A 5 -6.50 3.35 10.50
C TYR A 5 -5.10 3.39 11.10
N ARG A 6 -5.01 3.54 12.42
CA ARG A 6 -3.77 3.36 13.19
C ARG A 6 -4.02 2.30 14.27
N LEU A 7 -3.09 1.39 14.46
CA LEU A 7 -3.23 0.35 15.48
C LEU A 7 -3.00 0.94 16.88
N LYS A 8 -3.76 0.44 17.86
CA LYS A 8 -3.61 0.89 19.26
C LYS A 8 -2.31 0.38 19.88
N GLU A 9 -2.02 -0.91 19.72
CA GLU A 9 -0.84 -1.53 20.32
C GLU A 9 0.46 -1.23 19.55
N HIS A 10 0.33 -0.95 18.24
CA HIS A 10 1.42 -0.58 17.34
C HIS A 10 1.11 0.76 16.66
N PRO A 11 1.26 1.89 17.39
CA PRO A 11 0.97 3.22 16.85
C PRO A 11 1.88 3.61 15.68
N ASP A 12 3.00 2.89 15.50
CA ASP A 12 3.87 2.95 14.33
C ASP A 12 3.22 2.40 13.06
N VAL A 13 2.15 1.61 13.14
CA VAL A 13 1.51 1.05 11.96
C VAL A 13 0.28 1.85 11.55
N THR A 14 0.30 2.30 10.30
CA THR A 14 -0.81 2.96 9.62
C THR A 14 -1.31 2.11 8.46
N ILE A 15 -2.61 1.87 8.41
CA ILE A 15 -3.28 1.16 7.31
C ILE A 15 -4.09 2.20 6.54
N PHE A 16 -3.74 2.40 5.27
CA PHE A 16 -4.46 3.27 4.35
C PHE A 16 -5.17 2.41 3.31
N ILE A 17 -6.47 2.63 3.13
CA ILE A 17 -7.31 1.93 2.16
C ILE A 17 -7.96 2.98 1.29
N GLN A 18 -7.81 2.84 -0.03
CA GLN A 18 -8.38 3.76 -0.99
C GLN A 18 -9.08 3.03 -2.11
N ASP A 19 -10.33 3.43 -2.32
CA ASP A 19 -11.05 3.25 -3.56
C ASP A 19 -10.65 4.40 -4.50
N LEU A 20 -9.97 4.03 -5.59
CA LEU A 20 -9.47 4.91 -6.65
C LEU A 20 -10.50 5.05 -7.79
N GLY A 21 -11.80 5.09 -7.46
CA GLY A 21 -12.89 5.17 -8.44
C GLY A 21 -12.94 6.46 -9.29
N GLN A 22 -12.44 7.59 -8.80
CA GLN A 22 -12.20 8.80 -9.60
C GLN A 22 -10.73 9.19 -9.52
N GLU A 23 -10.20 9.73 -10.62
CA GLU A 23 -8.79 10.11 -10.72
C GLU A 23 -8.41 11.14 -9.64
N PRO A 24 -7.15 11.13 -9.15
CA PRO A 24 -6.71 11.97 -8.03
C PRO A 24 -6.90 13.47 -8.23
N SER A 25 -7.06 13.93 -9.47
CA SER A 25 -7.26 15.34 -9.83
C SER A 25 -7.76 15.50 -11.27
N ASP A 26 -8.36 16.65 -11.58
CA ASP A 26 -8.65 17.07 -12.96
C ASP A 26 -7.37 16.98 -13.82
N GLY A 27 -7.44 16.26 -14.93
CA GLY A 27 -6.35 16.11 -15.90
C GLY A 27 -5.37 14.95 -15.66
N PHE A 28 -5.52 14.15 -14.61
CA PHE A 28 -4.71 12.93 -14.41
C PHE A 28 -5.23 11.78 -15.28
N ILE A 29 -5.00 11.80 -16.59
CA ILE A 29 -5.40 10.67 -17.45
C ILE A 29 -4.46 9.50 -17.22
N ARG A 30 -4.97 8.46 -16.59
CA ARG A 30 -4.23 7.21 -16.42
C ARG A 30 -4.14 6.48 -17.76
N PRO A 31 -2.95 6.05 -18.22
CA PRO A 31 -2.83 5.38 -19.51
C PRO A 31 -3.69 4.12 -19.54
N GLU A 32 -4.53 3.94 -20.57
CA GLU A 32 -5.41 2.76 -20.69
C GLU A 32 -4.63 1.44 -20.64
N ASN A 33 -3.39 1.46 -21.13
CA ASN A 33 -2.48 0.32 -21.21
C ASN A 33 -1.47 0.23 -20.05
N GLU A 34 -1.60 1.06 -19.00
CA GLU A 34 -0.72 0.95 -17.82
C GLU A 34 -0.90 -0.43 -17.17
N SER A 35 0.19 -1.16 -16.95
CA SER A 35 0.11 -2.45 -16.26
C SER A 35 -0.07 -2.25 -14.76
N GLU A 36 -0.64 -3.23 -14.06
CA GLU A 36 -0.77 -3.19 -12.59
C GLU A 36 0.60 -2.99 -11.92
N LYS A 37 1.64 -3.56 -12.54
CA LYS A 37 3.03 -3.45 -12.12
C LYS A 37 3.56 -2.03 -12.27
N ASP A 38 3.30 -1.38 -13.40
CA ASP A 38 3.75 0.00 -13.63
C ASP A 38 3.08 0.94 -12.64
N PHE A 39 1.78 0.77 -12.40
CA PHE A 39 1.08 1.64 -11.47
C PHE A 39 1.50 1.48 -10.02
N ILE A 40 1.59 0.24 -9.53
CA ILE A 40 2.04 0.03 -8.15
C ILE A 40 3.51 0.49 -8.00
N THR A 41 4.32 0.44 -9.07
CA THR A 41 5.68 1.01 -9.09
C THR A 41 5.63 2.53 -8.97
N TYR A 42 4.79 3.21 -9.76
CA TYR A 42 4.59 4.66 -9.65
C TYR A 42 4.18 5.07 -8.23
N LEU A 43 3.18 4.37 -7.69
CA LEU A 43 2.66 4.56 -6.34
C LEU A 43 3.74 4.33 -5.28
N TRP A 44 4.56 3.30 -5.45
CA TRP A 44 5.70 2.98 -4.61
C TRP A 44 6.75 4.10 -4.61
N GLU A 45 7.14 4.58 -5.78
CA GLU A 45 8.17 5.61 -5.93
C GLU A 45 7.70 6.96 -5.37
N HIS A 46 6.46 7.36 -5.70
CA HIS A 46 6.01 8.75 -5.53
C HIS A 46 5.09 8.97 -4.32
N LYS A 47 4.38 7.94 -3.83
CA LYS A 47 3.33 8.11 -2.81
C LYS A 47 3.61 7.36 -1.52
N TYR A 48 4.25 6.20 -1.58
CA TYR A 48 4.62 5.43 -0.41
C TYR A 48 5.78 6.12 0.36
N GLN A 49 5.67 6.15 1.70
CA GLN A 49 6.65 6.70 2.66
C GLN A 49 7.35 7.96 2.14
N TRP A 50 6.55 9.00 1.90
CA TRP A 50 7.03 10.31 1.46
C TRP A 50 8.16 10.81 2.36
N GLY A 51 9.27 11.24 1.76
CA GLY A 51 10.44 11.77 2.48
C GLY A 51 11.54 10.74 2.73
N SER A 52 11.34 9.48 2.33
CA SER A 52 12.43 8.51 2.25
C SER A 52 13.49 8.96 1.24
N VAL A 53 14.77 8.77 1.55
CA VAL A 53 15.89 9.01 0.64
C VAL A 53 16.24 7.77 -0.20
N TYR A 54 15.89 6.58 0.29
CA TYR A 54 16.09 5.31 -0.41
C TYR A 54 14.93 4.36 -0.16
N LYS A 55 14.65 3.51 -1.13
CA LYS A 55 13.55 2.54 -1.15
C LYS A 55 14.02 1.28 -1.86
N ASP A 56 13.77 0.11 -1.28
CA ASP A 56 14.00 -1.17 -1.98
C ASP A 56 12.91 -2.20 -1.70
N LEU A 57 12.56 -2.94 -2.76
CA LEU A 57 11.60 -4.02 -2.70
C LEU A 57 12.26 -5.27 -2.11
N ILE A 58 11.63 -5.79 -1.07
CA ILE A 58 12.09 -6.98 -0.36
C ILE A 58 11.59 -8.23 -1.10
N SER A 59 12.49 -9.18 -1.30
CA SER A 59 12.17 -10.41 -2.03
C SER A 59 11.08 -11.24 -1.33
N PRO A 60 10.10 -11.81 -2.06
CA PRO A 60 9.88 -11.61 -3.50
C PRO A 60 9.29 -10.22 -3.79
N LYS A 61 9.90 -9.53 -4.76
CA LYS A 61 9.58 -8.12 -5.09
C LYS A 61 8.12 -7.92 -5.52
N TRP A 62 7.54 -8.95 -6.13
CA TRP A 62 6.21 -8.94 -6.72
C TRP A 62 5.47 -10.21 -6.30
N ARG A 63 4.24 -10.07 -5.82
CA ARG A 63 3.43 -11.19 -5.34
C ARG A 63 2.03 -11.09 -5.89
N THR A 64 1.52 -12.21 -6.40
CA THR A 64 0.10 -12.30 -6.70
C THR A 64 -0.68 -12.31 -5.39
N ILE A 65 -1.66 -11.41 -5.29
CA ILE A 65 -2.59 -11.34 -4.16
C ILE A 65 -4.02 -11.57 -4.64
N GLU A 66 -4.90 -11.86 -3.69
CA GLU A 66 -6.34 -11.79 -3.89
C GLU A 66 -6.92 -10.77 -2.93
N MET A 67 -7.73 -9.85 -3.45
CA MET A 67 -8.43 -8.84 -2.67
C MET A 67 -9.77 -8.56 -3.36
N ASP A 68 -10.85 -8.54 -2.59
CA ASP A 68 -12.21 -8.34 -3.12
C ASP A 68 -12.58 -9.35 -4.23
N GLY A 69 -12.13 -10.61 -4.09
CA GLY A 69 -12.36 -11.69 -5.07
C GLY A 69 -11.63 -11.51 -6.41
N ARG A 70 -10.72 -10.54 -6.50
CA ARG A 70 -9.96 -10.20 -7.70
C ARG A 70 -8.48 -10.45 -7.47
N LYS A 71 -7.79 -10.90 -8.52
CA LYS A 71 -6.33 -10.99 -8.53
C LYS A 71 -5.74 -9.59 -8.63
N GLY A 72 -4.61 -9.40 -7.95
CA GLY A 72 -3.83 -8.18 -8.04
C GLY A 72 -2.38 -8.41 -7.71
N LEU A 73 -1.68 -7.32 -7.40
CA LEU A 73 -0.26 -7.30 -7.12
C LEU A 73 0.04 -6.71 -5.74
N GLY A 74 0.87 -7.41 -4.99
CA GLY A 74 1.40 -6.98 -3.70
C GLY A 74 2.92 -6.82 -3.75
N THR A 75 3.43 -5.83 -3.04
CA THR A 75 4.86 -5.62 -2.81
C THR A 75 5.13 -5.33 -1.35
N PHE A 76 6.28 -5.81 -0.87
CA PHE A 76 6.77 -5.50 0.46
C PHE A 76 8.16 -4.90 0.36
N ALA A 77 8.45 -3.92 1.19
CA ALA A 77 9.60 -3.09 0.95
C ALA A 77 10.05 -2.29 2.17
N MET A 78 11.26 -1.77 2.07
CA MET A 78 11.86 -0.89 3.06
C MET A 78 12.02 0.52 2.50
N ALA A 79 12.03 1.50 3.39
CA ALA A 79 12.49 2.83 3.09
C ALA A 79 13.43 3.36 4.16
N GLU A 80 14.51 3.99 3.71
CA GLU A 80 15.47 4.67 4.56
C GLU A 80 15.24 6.18 4.50
N PHE A 81 15.42 6.83 5.64
CA PHE A 81 15.25 8.27 5.81
C PHE A 81 16.61 8.92 6.09
N SER A 82 16.70 10.23 5.89
CA SER A 82 17.95 11.00 6.05
C SER A 82 18.52 10.98 7.46
N ASP A 83 17.70 10.66 8.46
CA ASP A 83 18.07 10.48 9.87
C ASP A 83 18.61 9.05 10.18
N GLY A 84 18.78 8.20 9.16
CA GLY A 84 19.27 6.82 9.29
C GLY A 84 18.19 5.82 9.70
N ARG A 85 16.94 6.28 9.84
CA ARG A 85 15.81 5.44 10.24
C ARG A 85 15.35 4.58 9.08
N VAL A 86 14.93 3.36 9.38
CA VAL A 86 14.40 2.40 8.40
C VAL A 86 12.99 2.01 8.81
N ASP A 87 12.04 2.19 7.89
CA ASP A 87 10.69 1.71 8.06
C ASP A 87 10.33 0.69 6.98
N TYR A 88 9.40 -0.19 7.29
CA TYR A 88 8.89 -1.19 6.36
C TYR A 88 7.44 -0.93 5.98
N GLY A 89 6.99 -1.58 4.91
CA GLY A 89 5.59 -1.51 4.54
C GLY A 89 5.25 -2.28 3.29
N TYR A 90 3.95 -2.44 3.14
CA TYR A 90 3.32 -3.27 2.13
C TYR A 90 2.38 -2.42 1.28
N ALA A 91 2.46 -2.59 -0.03
CA ALA A 91 1.51 -2.02 -0.98
C ALA A 91 0.76 -3.15 -1.68
N ALA A 92 -0.57 -3.02 -1.77
CA ALA A 92 -1.45 -3.95 -2.46
C ALA A 92 -2.33 -3.19 -3.44
N TYR A 93 -2.43 -3.67 -4.66
CA TYR A 93 -3.23 -3.07 -5.70
C TYR A 93 -4.03 -4.12 -6.46
N VAL A 94 -5.31 -3.84 -6.69
CA VAL A 94 -6.17 -4.59 -7.61
C VAL A 94 -6.75 -3.62 -8.61
N ARG A 95 -6.63 -3.96 -9.90
CA ARG A 95 -7.26 -3.20 -10.97
C ARG A 95 -8.78 -3.41 -10.99
N GLY A 96 -9.49 -2.31 -11.18
CA GLY A 96 -10.93 -2.24 -11.42
C GLY A 96 -11.28 -2.25 -12.90
N ASN A 97 -12.59 -2.11 -13.16
CA ASN A 97 -13.11 -1.88 -14.49
C ASN A 97 -13.16 -0.37 -14.76
N HIS A 98 -12.29 0.11 -15.65
CA HIS A 98 -12.22 1.52 -16.02
C HIS A 98 -13.51 2.04 -16.68
N ASN A 99 -14.30 1.17 -17.31
CA ASN A 99 -15.59 1.52 -17.93
C ASN A 99 -16.76 1.48 -16.93
N ALA A 100 -16.53 0.95 -15.72
CA ALA A 100 -17.54 0.81 -14.67
C ALA A 100 -16.93 1.14 -13.30
N ARG A 101 -16.20 2.27 -13.19
CA ARG A 101 -15.42 2.62 -11.98
C ARG A 101 -16.28 2.75 -10.72
N ASN A 102 -17.55 3.12 -10.85
CA ASN A 102 -18.51 3.14 -9.74
C ASN A 102 -18.87 1.72 -9.23
N VAL A 103 -18.83 0.72 -10.10
CA VAL A 103 -19.19 -0.67 -9.79
C VAL A 103 -17.96 -1.52 -9.46
N GLN A 104 -16.83 -1.31 -10.11
CA GLN A 104 -15.59 -2.04 -9.85
C GLN A 104 -14.41 -1.07 -9.89
N PRO A 105 -14.19 -0.28 -8.84
CA PRO A 105 -13.07 0.63 -8.78
C PRO A 105 -11.75 -0.12 -8.58
N ASP A 106 -10.67 0.57 -8.92
CA ASP A 106 -9.33 0.22 -8.47
C ASP A 106 -9.28 0.27 -6.93
N LEU A 107 -8.61 -0.70 -6.33
CA LEU A 107 -8.41 -0.78 -4.88
C LEU A 107 -6.93 -0.71 -4.56
N LEU A 108 -6.58 0.17 -3.62
CA LEU A 108 -5.23 0.36 -3.11
C LEU A 108 -5.22 0.21 -1.60
N ILE A 109 -4.27 -0.57 -1.09
CA ILE A 109 -3.98 -0.68 0.33
C ILE A 109 -2.50 -0.41 0.56
N TYR A 110 -2.21 0.46 1.53
CA TYR A 110 -0.90 0.53 2.15
C TYR A 110 -0.97 0.10 3.60
N VAL A 111 -0.01 -0.70 4.03
CA VAL A 111 0.29 -0.92 5.44
C VAL A 111 1.70 -0.41 5.67
N MET A 112 1.81 0.75 6.31
CA MET A 112 3.07 1.49 6.45
C MET A 112 3.48 1.55 7.91
N GLN A 113 4.75 1.29 8.15
CA GLN A 113 5.38 1.62 9.41
C GLN A 113 5.89 3.06 9.40
N TYR A 114 5.76 3.71 10.55
CA TYR A 114 6.36 4.98 10.90
C TYR A 114 6.97 4.81 12.29
N SER A 115 8.19 4.26 12.39
CA SER A 115 8.84 3.92 13.66
C SER A 115 8.94 5.10 14.64
N VAL A 116 8.98 6.35 14.15
CA VAL A 116 8.88 7.56 15.00
C VAL A 116 7.60 7.63 15.85
N GLN A 117 6.54 6.94 15.43
CA GLN A 117 5.27 6.88 16.15
C GLN A 117 5.21 5.73 17.17
N ALA A 118 6.23 4.87 17.25
CA ALA A 118 6.28 3.74 18.19
C ALA A 118 6.41 4.19 19.67
N LYS A 119 6.85 5.45 19.90
CA LYS A 119 7.04 6.06 21.23
C LYS A 119 7.93 5.20 22.13
N ASP A 120 7.41 4.74 23.27
CA ASP A 120 8.14 3.99 24.30
C ASP A 120 8.20 2.47 24.02
N ARG A 121 7.73 2.03 22.84
CA ARG A 121 7.68 0.62 22.44
C ARG A 121 8.58 0.39 21.23
N PRO A 122 9.14 -0.82 21.06
CA PRO A 122 9.80 -1.15 19.81
C PRO A 122 8.80 -1.10 18.64
N PRO A 123 9.19 -0.58 17.47
CA PRO A 123 8.39 -0.69 16.25
C PRO A 123 8.06 -2.15 15.94
N MET A 124 6.95 -2.39 15.25
CA MET A 124 6.56 -3.73 14.81
C MET A 124 7.68 -4.39 14.00
N ASP A 125 7.93 -5.68 14.25
CA ASP A 125 8.91 -6.45 13.47
C ASP A 125 8.47 -6.54 12.00
N LYS A 126 9.46 -6.48 11.11
CA LYS A 126 9.26 -6.57 9.65
C LYS A 126 8.40 -7.77 9.24
N LYS A 127 8.66 -8.97 9.77
CA LYS A 127 7.92 -10.19 9.40
C LYS A 127 6.50 -10.18 9.93
N GLU A 128 6.32 -9.61 11.12
CA GLU A 128 4.99 -9.43 11.71
C GLU A 128 4.15 -8.44 10.89
N LEU A 129 4.74 -7.31 10.49
CA LEU A 129 4.12 -6.32 9.63
C LEU A 129 3.69 -6.91 8.28
N GLU A 130 4.58 -7.65 7.64
CA GLU A 130 4.32 -8.32 6.35
C GLU A 130 3.16 -9.31 6.47
N LYS A 131 3.20 -10.21 7.46
CA LYS A 131 2.15 -11.21 7.68
C LYS A 131 0.80 -10.57 8.01
N MET A 132 0.81 -9.50 8.79
CA MET A 132 -0.40 -8.75 9.09
C MET A 132 -0.95 -8.06 7.85
N ALA A 133 -0.11 -7.44 7.03
CA ALA A 133 -0.51 -6.79 5.80
C ALA A 133 -1.15 -7.78 4.83
N GLU A 134 -0.55 -8.95 4.63
CA GLU A 134 -1.10 -10.02 3.78
C GLU A 134 -2.48 -10.47 4.27
N ARG A 135 -2.66 -10.62 5.59
CA ARG A 135 -3.96 -10.95 6.19
C ARG A 135 -5.01 -9.87 6.00
N ILE A 136 -4.63 -8.59 6.16
CA ILE A 136 -5.54 -7.45 5.93
C ILE A 136 -6.01 -7.47 4.48
N VAL A 137 -5.08 -7.53 3.53
CA VAL A 137 -5.36 -7.54 2.09
C VAL A 137 -6.31 -8.67 1.71
N ALA A 138 -6.03 -9.90 2.16
CA ALA A 138 -6.87 -11.07 1.89
C ALA A 138 -8.28 -10.98 2.54
N SER A 139 -8.44 -10.16 3.58
CA SER A 139 -9.72 -9.97 4.27
C SER A 139 -10.62 -8.90 3.64
N VAL A 140 -10.06 -8.03 2.79
CA VAL A 140 -10.83 -6.93 2.19
C VAL A 140 -11.83 -7.47 1.18
N LYS A 141 -13.09 -7.10 1.39
CA LYS A 141 -14.23 -7.39 0.52
C LYS A 141 -15.18 -6.21 0.50
N ARG A 142 -15.80 -5.95 -0.65
CA ARG A 142 -16.91 -5.00 -0.74
C ARG A 142 -18.11 -5.53 0.03
N ARG A 143 -18.86 -4.60 0.63
CA ARG A 143 -20.12 -4.88 1.33
C ARG A 143 -21.30 -4.82 0.37
#